data_AF-A0A7G1IB01-F1
#
_entry.id   AF-A0A7G1IB01-F1
#
_cell.length_a   1.000
_cell.length_b   1.000
_cell.length_c   1.000
_cell.angle_alpha   90.00
_cell.angle_beta   90.00
_cell.angle_gamma   90.00
#
_symmetry.space_group_name_H-M   'P 1'
#
loop_
_entity.id
_entity.type
_entity.pdbx_description
1 polymer ?
#
loop_
_entity_poly.entity_id
_entity_poly.type
_entity_poly.pdbx_seq_one_letter_code
_entity_poly.pdbx_strand_id
1 'polypeptide(L)'
;MEADDWRETLRNHARLMRKTFMGNPILCDLILIRSALSPRAARLGAQEMERAIANLVQAGLSPEDAFDTYAAVSLHVRGSVVLHRLNEKHQSADSGPRALEDAMEIDPQTTPLIARVTGKGHRIATPDEANFEYGLNCILDHAGRLIEERPKAAKPPSPQRKTAKSSAPRKRTRAGPSTDRG
;
A
#
# COMPACT_ATOMS: atom_id res chain seq x y z
N MET A 1 0.84 15.08 -15.17
CA MET A 1 1.28 15.88 -14.01
C MET A 1 0.59 15.47 -12.70
N GLU A 2 -0.32 14.47 -12.71
CA GLU A 2 -0.94 13.93 -11.48
C GLU A 2 -0.12 12.82 -10.78
N ALA A 3 0.80 12.16 -11.51
CA ALA A 3 1.61 11.06 -10.98
C ALA A 3 2.60 11.48 -9.87
N ASP A 4 3.02 12.75 -9.84
CA ASP A 4 3.98 13.22 -8.82
C ASP A 4 3.31 13.57 -7.49
N ASP A 5 2.01 13.91 -7.50
CA ASP A 5 1.32 14.42 -6.31
C ASP A 5 0.94 13.30 -5.31
N TRP A 6 0.43 12.17 -5.80
CA TRP A 6 0.06 11.04 -4.93
C TRP A 6 1.28 10.45 -4.22
N ARG A 7 2.40 10.34 -4.94
CA ARG A 7 3.63 9.75 -4.41
C ARG A 7 4.20 10.60 -3.29
N GLU A 8 4.28 11.90 -3.52
CA GLU A 8 4.78 12.85 -2.52
C GLU A 8 3.81 12.98 -1.35
N THR A 9 2.50 12.97 -1.60
CA THR A 9 1.48 12.94 -0.55
C THR A 9 1.62 11.72 0.36
N LEU A 10 1.74 10.51 -0.21
CA LEU A 10 1.88 9.29 0.58
C LEU A 10 3.23 9.24 1.30
N ARG A 11 4.30 9.74 0.69
CA ARG A 11 5.62 9.87 1.33
C ARG A 11 5.55 10.80 2.55
N ASN A 12 4.95 11.98 2.40
CA ASN A 12 4.80 12.94 3.48
C ASN A 12 3.89 12.41 4.60
N HIS A 13 2.84 11.68 4.24
CA HIS A 13 2.00 10.97 5.20
C HIS A 13 2.83 9.97 6.02
N ALA A 14 3.63 9.11 5.38
CA ALA A 14 4.48 8.14 6.05
C ALA A 14 5.51 8.80 6.99
N ARG A 15 6.17 9.86 6.53
CA ARG A 15 7.11 10.66 7.34
C ARG A 15 6.45 11.29 8.56
N LEU A 16 5.28 11.90 8.37
CA LEU A 16 4.52 12.52 9.45
C LEU A 16 4.09 11.49 10.49
N MET A 17 3.60 10.32 10.05
CA MET A 17 3.26 9.22 10.95
C MET A 17 4.47 8.73 11.73
N ARG A 18 5.61 8.48 11.06
CA ARG A 18 6.85 8.07 11.71
C ARG A 18 7.29 9.09 12.75
N LYS A 19 7.33 10.38 12.40
CA LYS A 19 7.67 11.47 13.33
C LYS A 19 6.73 11.50 14.53
N THR A 20 5.42 11.38 14.31
CA THR A 20 4.40 11.39 15.36
C THR A 20 4.59 10.22 16.33
N PHE A 21 4.82 9.02 15.81
CA PHE A 21 5.02 7.83 16.63
C PHE A 21 6.38 7.79 17.34
N MET A 22 7.43 8.39 16.77
CA MET A 22 8.70 8.59 17.46
C MET A 22 8.53 9.59 18.63
N GLY A 23 7.79 10.67 18.41
CA GLY A 23 7.49 11.67 19.46
C GLY A 23 6.51 11.19 20.53
N ASN A 24 5.75 10.11 20.27
CA ASN A 24 4.84 9.51 21.25
C ASN A 24 4.94 7.98 21.24
N PRO A 25 5.90 7.41 22.01
CA PRO A 25 6.15 5.98 22.07
C PRO A 25 4.93 5.11 22.37
N ILE A 26 4.16 5.55 23.38
CA ILE A 26 2.99 4.84 23.89
C ILE A 26 1.92 4.70 22.80
N LEU A 27 1.71 5.74 21.99
CA LEU A 27 0.69 5.74 20.93
C LEU A 27 0.93 4.62 19.91
N CYS A 28 2.18 4.42 19.48
CA CYS A 28 2.49 3.37 18.51
C CYS A 28 2.29 1.97 19.12
N ASP A 29 2.62 1.78 20.39
CA ASP A 29 2.42 0.50 21.08
C ASP A 29 0.93 0.21 21.28
N LEU A 30 0.12 1.22 21.62
CA LEU A 30 -1.34 1.12 21.71
C LEU A 30 -2.00 0.77 20.37
N ILE A 31 -1.46 1.29 19.26
CA ILE A 31 -1.93 0.95 17.91
C ILE A 31 -1.54 -0.49 17.52
N LEU A 32 -0.37 -0.96 17.97
CA LEU A 32 0.10 -2.33 17.72
C LEU A 32 -0.72 -3.36 18.53
N ILE A 33 -1.02 -3.07 19.79
CA ILE A 33 -1.83 -3.90 20.69
C ILE A 33 -3.31 -3.58 20.44
N ARG A 34 -3.80 -3.71 19.19
CA ARG A 34 -5.14 -3.26 18.70
C ARG A 34 -6.33 -3.40 19.67
N SER A 35 -6.30 -4.37 20.60
CA SER A 35 -7.25 -4.52 21.72
C SER A 35 -7.31 -3.36 22.71
N ALA A 36 -6.34 -2.43 22.70
CA ALA A 36 -6.28 -1.28 23.60
C ALA A 36 -7.04 -0.04 23.08
N LEU A 37 -7.52 -0.05 21.83
CA LEU A 37 -8.24 1.09 21.27
C LEU A 37 -9.72 1.08 21.70
N SER A 38 -10.22 2.25 22.08
CA SER A 38 -11.66 2.44 22.25
C SER A 38 -12.40 2.24 20.90
N PRO A 39 -13.69 1.84 20.91
CA PRO A 39 -14.46 1.70 19.66
C PRO A 39 -14.47 2.97 18.80
N ARG A 40 -14.48 4.15 19.44
CA ARG A 40 -14.38 5.44 18.76
C ARG A 40 -13.04 5.62 18.06
N ALA A 41 -11.93 5.30 18.73
CA ALA A 41 -10.60 5.39 18.15
C ALA A 41 -10.41 4.40 16.99
N ALA A 42 -10.92 3.18 17.13
CA ALA A 42 -10.91 2.18 16.07
C ALA A 42 -11.68 2.65 14.82
N ARG A 43 -12.88 3.23 15.00
CA ARG A 43 -13.68 3.78 13.89
C ARG A 43 -12.97 4.93 13.18
N LEU A 44 -12.38 5.87 13.92
CA LEU A 44 -11.62 6.97 13.34
C LEU A 44 -10.41 6.42 12.56
N GLY A 45 -9.67 5.47 13.12
CA GLY A 45 -8.55 4.82 12.42
C GLY A 45 -8.96 4.13 11.11
N ALA A 46 -10.13 3.49 11.08
CA ALA A 46 -10.68 2.90 9.86
C ALA A 46 -11.05 3.96 8.81
N GLN A 47 -11.63 5.10 9.23
CA GLN A 47 -11.97 6.20 8.31
C GLN A 47 -10.74 6.88 7.72
N GLU A 48 -9.67 7.03 8.52
CA GLU A 48 -8.38 7.55 8.06
C GLU A 48 -7.74 6.60 7.02
N MET A 49 -7.79 5.29 7.28
CA MET A 49 -7.33 4.26 6.36
C MET A 49 -8.13 4.25 5.05
N GLU A 50 -9.46 4.28 5.14
CA GLU A 50 -10.35 4.34 3.97
C GLU A 50 -10.01 5.55 3.08
N ARG A 51 -9.81 6.73 3.68
CA ARG A 51 -9.46 7.94 2.93
C ARG A 51 -8.10 7.81 2.22
N ALA A 52 -7.10 7.23 2.90
CA ALA A 52 -5.78 7.02 2.30
C ALA A 52 -5.85 6.03 1.11
N ILE A 53 -6.61 4.95 1.25
CA ILE A 53 -6.83 3.96 0.18
C ILE A 53 -7.60 4.59 -0.97
N ALA A 54 -8.66 5.35 -0.70
CA ALA A 54 -9.44 6.03 -1.73
C ALA A 54 -8.59 6.98 -2.57
N ASN A 55 -7.67 7.74 -1.95
CA ASN A 55 -6.74 8.61 -2.66
C ASN A 55 -5.80 7.82 -3.60
N LEU A 56 -5.37 6.61 -3.19
CA LEU A 56 -4.54 5.73 -4.02
C LEU A 56 -5.32 5.12 -5.19
N VAL A 57 -6.60 4.79 -4.98
CA VAL A 57 -7.50 4.37 -6.07
C VAL A 57 -7.69 5.51 -7.07
N GLN A 58 -7.89 6.74 -6.60
CA GLN A 58 -7.97 7.93 -7.46
C GLN A 58 -6.67 8.16 -8.24
N ALA A 59 -5.52 7.82 -7.67
CA ALA A 59 -4.22 7.88 -8.35
C ALA A 59 -4.03 6.76 -9.41
N GLY A 60 -4.96 5.82 -9.52
CA GLY A 60 -4.99 4.82 -10.60
C GLY A 60 -4.76 3.38 -10.14
N LEU A 61 -4.53 3.12 -8.85
CA LEU A 61 -4.43 1.76 -8.33
C LEU A 61 -5.79 1.03 -8.33
N SER A 62 -5.76 -0.30 -8.43
CA SER A 62 -6.95 -1.10 -8.10
C SER A 62 -7.26 -0.97 -6.61
N PRO A 63 -8.51 -1.21 -6.17
CA PRO A 63 -8.83 -1.24 -4.74
C PRO A 63 -7.91 -2.20 -3.94
N GLU A 64 -7.61 -3.36 -4.51
CA GLU A 64 -6.73 -4.37 -3.93
C GLU A 64 -5.29 -3.86 -3.83
N ASP A 65 -4.72 -3.34 -4.91
CA ASP A 65 -3.34 -2.81 -4.92
C ASP A 65 -3.21 -1.57 -4.01
N ALA A 66 -4.24 -0.73 -3.96
CA ALA A 66 -4.28 0.44 -3.09
C ALA A 66 -4.29 0.04 -1.60
N PHE A 67 -5.08 -0.98 -1.24
CA PHE A 67 -5.10 -1.54 0.11
C PHE A 67 -3.72 -2.12 0.47
N ASP A 68 -3.14 -2.96 -0.38
CA ASP A 68 -1.86 -3.61 -0.12
C ASP A 68 -0.71 -2.58 -0.02
N THR A 69 -0.71 -1.57 -0.89
CA THR A 69 0.25 -0.45 -0.85
C THR A 69 0.14 0.30 0.48
N TYR A 70 -1.07 0.68 0.89
CA TYR A 70 -1.26 1.39 2.16
C TYR A 70 -0.87 0.51 3.36
N ALA A 71 -1.24 -0.78 3.35
CA ALA A 71 -0.89 -1.72 4.40
C ALA A 71 0.63 -1.87 4.53
N ALA A 72 1.36 -1.98 3.42
CA ALA A 72 2.81 -2.03 3.38
C ALA A 72 3.46 -0.77 3.97
N VAL A 73 3.01 0.44 3.56
CA VAL A 73 3.49 1.70 4.13
C VAL A 73 3.21 1.77 5.63
N SER A 74 1.99 1.43 6.05
CA SER A 74 1.57 1.47 7.45
C SER A 74 2.39 0.52 8.33
N LEU A 75 2.71 -0.67 7.83
CA LEU A 75 3.57 -1.64 8.52
C LEU A 75 5.03 -1.16 8.56
N HIS A 76 5.56 -0.66 7.45
CA HIS A 76 6.93 -0.13 7.36
C HIS A 76 7.16 1.01 8.36
N VAL A 77 6.22 1.97 8.44
CA VAL A 77 6.26 3.05 9.43
C VAL A 77 6.30 2.49 10.85
N ARG A 78 5.35 1.64 11.23
CA ARG A 78 5.30 1.08 12.59
C ARG A 78 6.54 0.25 12.94
N GLY A 79 6.99 -0.60 12.02
CA GLY A 79 8.19 -1.43 12.19
C GLY A 79 9.43 -0.58 12.41
N SER A 80 9.64 0.46 11.57
CA SER A 80 10.78 1.37 11.72
C SER A 80 10.80 2.08 13.07
N VAL A 81 9.63 2.47 13.59
CA VAL A 81 9.52 3.17 14.86
C VAL A 81 9.79 2.23 16.05
N VAL A 82 9.26 1.00 16.02
CA VAL A 82 9.53 0.00 17.06
C VAL A 82 11.02 -0.32 17.11
N LEU A 83 11.65 -0.56 15.97
CA LEU A 83 13.08 -0.83 15.88
C LEU A 83 13.91 0.37 16.37
N HIS A 84 13.51 1.59 16.01
CA HIS A 84 14.16 2.81 16.51
C HIS A 84 14.14 2.89 18.04
N ARG A 85 12.97 2.66 18.66
CA ARG A 85 12.85 2.69 20.13
C ARG A 85 13.62 1.57 20.82
N LEU A 86 13.61 0.37 20.26
CA LEU A 86 14.42 -0.74 20.77
C LEU A 86 15.91 -0.39 20.72
N ASN A 87 16.36 0.23 19.63
CA ASN A 87 17.73 0.70 19.49
C ASN A 87 18.07 1.80 20.51
N GLU A 88 17.23 2.83 20.70
CA GLU A 88 17.45 3.86 21.72
C GLU A 88 17.51 3.26 23.13
N LYS A 89 16.62 2.31 23.44
CA LYS A 89 16.62 1.61 24.73
C LYS A 89 17.92 0.84 24.95
N HIS A 90 18.41 0.12 23.94
CA HIS A 90 19.68 -0.61 24.02
C HIS A 90 20.88 0.33 24.15
N GLN A 91 20.86 1.50 23.51
CA GLN A 91 21.91 2.51 23.66
C GLN A 91 21.92 3.16 25.06
N SER A 92 20.75 3.32 25.67
CA SER A 92 20.59 3.92 27.01
C SER A 92 20.91 2.97 28.16
N ALA A 93 20.88 1.65 27.94
CA ALA A 93 21.22 0.64 28.93
C ALA A 93 22.71 0.31 28.83
N ASP A 94 23.46 0.43 29.92
CA ASP A 94 24.91 0.20 30.01
C ASP A 94 25.33 -1.29 29.83
N SER A 95 24.61 -2.06 29.02
CA SER A 95 24.65 -3.53 28.99
C SER A 95 24.83 -4.07 27.57
N GLY A 96 26.09 -4.35 27.16
CA GLY A 96 26.40 -5.18 25.97
C GLY A 96 26.34 -4.47 24.60
N PRO A 97 26.46 -5.23 23.48
CA PRO A 97 26.54 -4.66 22.12
C PRO A 97 25.39 -3.71 21.83
N ARG A 98 25.73 -2.49 21.39
CA ARG A 98 24.86 -1.29 21.48
C ARG A 98 23.90 -1.13 20.29
N ALA A 99 24.08 -1.90 19.22
CA ALA A 99 23.20 -1.99 18.05
C ALA A 99 23.18 -3.43 17.50
N LEU A 100 22.16 -3.80 16.71
CA LEU A 100 22.12 -5.12 16.05
C LEU A 100 23.36 -5.34 15.17
N GLU A 101 23.84 -4.29 14.50
CA GLU A 101 25.09 -4.29 13.73
C GLU A 101 26.31 -4.65 14.59
N ASP A 102 26.40 -4.10 15.80
CA ASP A 102 27.50 -4.39 16.74
C ASP A 102 27.44 -5.83 17.28
N ALA A 103 26.25 -6.44 17.30
CA ALA A 103 26.05 -7.83 17.67
C ALA A 103 26.36 -8.80 16.51
N MET A 104 26.42 -8.32 15.27
CA MET A 104 26.79 -9.14 14.12
C MET A 104 28.31 -9.25 14.02
N GLU A 105 28.83 -10.46 14.18
CA GLU A 105 30.24 -10.75 13.90
C GLU A 105 30.47 -10.78 12.38
N ILE A 106 30.70 -9.60 11.78
CA ILE A 106 30.95 -9.46 10.35
C ILE A 106 32.41 -9.80 10.06
N ASP A 107 32.65 -11.05 9.66
CA ASP A 107 33.95 -11.51 9.19
C ASP A 107 33.97 -11.58 7.64
N PRO A 108 34.92 -10.92 6.94
CA PRO A 108 35.04 -10.99 5.49
C PRO A 108 35.23 -12.41 4.90
N GLN A 109 35.72 -13.38 5.68
CA GLN A 109 35.89 -14.77 5.21
C GLN A 109 34.56 -15.51 5.18
N THR A 110 33.72 -15.31 6.20
CA THR A 110 32.43 -16.02 6.35
C THR A 110 31.22 -15.21 5.88
N THR A 111 31.32 -13.88 5.84
CA THR A 111 30.27 -12.93 5.40
C THR A 111 30.77 -11.90 4.36
N PRO A 112 31.43 -12.34 3.26
CA PRO A 112 32.15 -11.45 2.34
C PRO A 112 31.29 -10.36 1.70
N LEU A 113 30.02 -10.65 1.39
CA LEU A 113 29.12 -9.67 0.79
C LEU A 113 28.73 -8.57 1.78
N ILE A 114 28.46 -8.95 3.03
CA ILE A 114 28.09 -8.01 4.10
C ILE A 114 29.28 -7.11 4.39
N ALA A 115 30.46 -7.70 4.64
CA ALA A 115 31.71 -6.94 4.86
C ALA A 115 32.01 -5.94 3.74
N ARG A 116 31.79 -6.34 2.47
CA ARG A 116 32.01 -5.46 1.32
C ARG A 116 31.06 -4.27 1.27
N VAL A 117 29.78 -4.46 1.58
CA VAL A 117 28.79 -3.36 1.50
C VAL A 117 28.82 -2.47 2.73
N THR A 118 29.04 -3.04 3.92
CA THR A 118 29.21 -2.26 5.16
C THR A 118 30.50 -1.44 5.12
N GLY A 119 31.57 -1.98 4.52
CA GLY A 119 32.78 -1.20 4.21
C GLY A 119 32.57 0.00 3.27
N LYS A 120 31.43 0.07 2.56
CA LYS A 120 31.00 1.22 1.74
C LYS A 120 30.04 2.16 2.48
N GLY A 121 29.82 1.94 3.78
CA GLY A 121 28.94 2.75 4.61
C GLY A 121 27.45 2.36 4.55
N HIS A 122 27.10 1.24 3.90
CA HIS A 122 25.75 0.69 4.03
C HIS A 122 25.56 0.13 5.43
N ARG A 123 24.41 0.43 6.03
CA ARG A 123 24.05 -0.05 7.36
C ARG A 123 22.96 -1.11 7.28
N ILE A 124 23.18 -2.24 7.93
CA ILE A 124 22.25 -3.36 7.98
C ILE A 124 21.36 -3.24 9.23
N ALA A 125 20.04 -3.34 9.04
CA ALA A 125 19.07 -3.34 10.14
C ALA A 125 19.07 -2.11 11.07
N THR A 126 19.79 -1.04 10.73
CA THR A 126 19.78 0.21 11.49
C THR A 126 18.49 0.97 11.21
N PRO A 127 17.69 1.30 12.25
CA PRO A 127 16.42 2.01 12.10
C PRO A 127 16.61 3.51 11.89
N ASP A 128 17.50 3.87 10.97
CA ASP A 128 17.83 5.25 10.61
C ASP A 128 16.98 5.77 9.44
N GLU A 129 17.14 7.06 9.14
CA GLU A 129 16.39 7.72 8.07
C GLU A 129 16.68 7.09 6.70
N ALA A 130 17.92 6.66 6.44
CA ALA A 130 18.31 6.13 5.15
C ALA A 130 17.59 4.80 4.84
N ASN A 131 17.57 3.88 5.80
CA ASN A 131 16.86 2.61 5.65
C ASN A 131 15.34 2.79 5.61
N PHE A 132 14.80 3.75 6.39
CA PHE A 132 13.38 4.10 6.30
C PHE A 132 13.01 4.61 4.91
N GLU A 133 13.73 5.60 4.38
CA GLU A 133 13.44 6.19 3.09
C GLU A 133 13.67 5.20 1.93
N TYR A 134 14.68 4.34 2.02
CA TYR A 134 14.90 3.30 1.03
C TYR A 134 13.70 2.34 0.93
N GLY A 135 13.26 1.77 2.07
CA GLY A 135 12.11 0.88 2.09
C GLY A 135 10.82 1.56 1.63
N LEU A 136 10.60 2.81 2.03
CA LEU A 136 9.46 3.60 1.59
C LEU A 136 9.49 3.83 0.07
N ASN A 137 10.65 4.19 -0.49
CA ASN A 137 10.80 4.37 -1.93
C ASN A 137 10.54 3.08 -2.70
N CYS A 138 10.99 1.92 -2.21
CA CYS A 138 10.69 0.63 -2.85
C CYS A 138 9.18 0.36 -2.92
N ILE A 139 8.43 0.66 -1.85
CA ILE A 139 6.97 0.50 -1.83
C ILE A 139 6.32 1.45 -2.84
N LEU A 140 6.74 2.72 -2.86
CA LEU A 140 6.21 3.73 -3.77
C LEU A 140 6.55 3.44 -5.25
N ASP A 141 7.74 2.92 -5.53
CA ASP A 141 8.15 2.50 -6.88
C ASP A 141 7.30 1.33 -7.37
N HIS A 142 7.00 0.38 -6.49
CA HIS A 142 6.11 -0.73 -6.84
C HIS A 142 4.71 -0.24 -7.18
N ALA A 143 4.12 0.62 -6.34
CA ALA A 143 2.83 1.24 -6.60
C ALA A 143 2.82 2.06 -7.91
N GLY A 144 3.89 2.81 -8.17
CA GLY A 144 4.04 3.56 -9.43
C GLY A 144 4.00 2.65 -10.66
N ARG A 145 4.72 1.52 -10.63
CA ARG A 145 4.67 0.52 -11.72
C ARG A 145 3.27 -0.05 -11.93
N LEU A 146 2.53 -0.36 -10.86
CA LEU A 146 1.15 -0.84 -10.96
C LEU A 146 0.23 0.18 -11.64
N ILE A 147 0.39 1.47 -11.31
CA ILE A 147 -0.35 2.56 -11.97
C ILE A 147 0.02 2.65 -13.46
N GLU A 148 1.29 2.51 -13.82
CA GLU A 148 1.77 2.56 -15.21
C GLU A 148 1.38 1.33 -16.06
N GLU A 149 1.26 0.16 -15.44
CA GLU A 149 0.92 -1.10 -16.11
C GLU A 149 -0.58 -1.24 -16.39
N ARG A 150 -1.45 -0.64 -15.56
CA ARG A 150 -2.91 -0.73 -15.70
C ARG A 150 -3.47 -0.15 -17.02
N PRO A 151 -2.98 0.98 -17.56
CA PRO A 151 -3.33 1.45 -18.90
C PRO A 151 -3.09 0.41 -20.01
N LYS A 152 -2.13 -0.51 -19.84
CA LYS A 152 -1.81 -1.55 -20.82
C LYS A 152 -2.75 -2.77 -20.72
N ALA A 153 -3.29 -3.03 -19.52
CA ALA A 153 -4.22 -4.14 -19.27
C ALA A 153 -5.68 -3.80 -19.64
N ALA A 154 -6.05 -2.52 -19.66
CA ALA A 154 -7.41 -2.06 -19.96
C ALA A 154 -7.76 -2.01 -21.47
N LYS A 155 -7.16 -2.85 -22.32
CA LYS A 155 -7.69 -3.04 -23.69
C LYS A 155 -9.03 -3.77 -23.59
N PRO A 156 -10.17 -3.15 -23.95
CA PRO A 156 -11.44 -3.85 -23.93
C PRO A 156 -11.40 -5.02 -24.93
N PRO A 157 -11.99 -6.18 -24.62
CA PRO A 157 -12.22 -7.20 -25.63
C PRO A 157 -13.07 -6.57 -26.73
N SER A 158 -12.53 -6.59 -27.96
CA SER A 158 -13.23 -6.13 -29.16
C SER A 158 -14.64 -6.72 -29.20
N PRO A 159 -15.69 -5.91 -29.40
CA PRO A 159 -17.05 -6.41 -29.37
C PRO A 159 -17.21 -7.44 -30.50
N GLN A 160 -17.38 -8.71 -30.13
CA GLN A 160 -17.79 -9.75 -31.06
C GLN A 160 -19.12 -9.31 -31.66
N ARG A 161 -19.04 -8.94 -32.94
CA ARG A 161 -20.14 -8.54 -33.81
C ARG A 161 -21.15 -9.69 -33.86
N LYS A 162 -22.16 -9.66 -32.98
CA LYS A 162 -23.32 -10.56 -33.05
C LYS A 162 -24.01 -10.30 -34.39
N THR A 163 -23.85 -11.22 -35.32
CA THR A 163 -24.59 -11.26 -36.58
C THR A 163 -26.08 -11.31 -36.27
N ALA A 164 -26.80 -10.23 -36.56
CA ALA A 164 -28.25 -10.19 -36.54
C ALA A 164 -28.80 -11.20 -37.55
N LYS A 165 -29.48 -12.24 -37.08
CA LYS A 165 -30.32 -13.07 -37.94
C LYS A 165 -31.62 -12.32 -38.19
N SER A 166 -31.76 -11.81 -39.40
CA SER A 166 -33.02 -11.36 -39.98
C SER A 166 -33.91 -12.57 -40.29
N SER A 167 -35.17 -12.54 -39.83
CA SER A 167 -36.22 -13.40 -40.38
C SER A 167 -37.52 -12.59 -40.54
N ALA A 168 -37.97 -12.58 -41.79
CA ALA A 168 -38.97 -11.75 -42.46
C ALA A 168 -40.43 -11.90 -41.96
N PRO A 169 -41.38 -11.04 -42.44
CA PRO A 169 -42.70 -10.84 -41.82
C PRO A 169 -43.77 -11.80 -42.38
N ARG A 170 -44.74 -12.18 -41.53
CA ARG A 170 -45.89 -13.02 -41.92
C ARG A 170 -47.08 -12.15 -42.32
N LYS A 171 -47.55 -12.35 -43.56
CA LYS A 171 -48.66 -11.67 -44.24
C LYS A 171 -50.00 -11.77 -43.50
N ARG A 172 -50.76 -10.66 -43.58
CA ARG A 172 -52.20 -10.51 -43.31
C ARG A 172 -53.05 -11.42 -44.23
N THR A 173 -54.12 -11.97 -43.67
CA THR A 173 -55.34 -12.33 -44.43
C THR A 173 -56.54 -11.70 -43.73
N ARG A 174 -57.36 -11.01 -44.52
CA ARG A 174 -58.55 -10.24 -44.13
C ARG A 174 -59.77 -11.02 -44.61
N ALA A 175 -60.79 -11.18 -43.76
CA ALA A 175 -62.17 -11.39 -44.17
C ALA A 175 -63.12 -11.03 -43.01
N GLY A 176 -63.90 -9.96 -43.17
CA GLY A 176 -65.25 -9.87 -42.60
C GLY A 176 -66.27 -10.41 -43.62
N PRO A 177 -67.59 -10.39 -43.37
CA PRO A 177 -68.31 -9.42 -42.53
C PRO A 177 -69.39 -10.00 -41.58
N SER A 178 -70.04 -9.07 -40.90
CA SER A 178 -71.13 -9.12 -39.91
C SER A 178 -72.49 -9.66 -40.36
N THR A 179 -73.27 -10.20 -39.42
CA THR A 179 -74.75 -10.11 -39.17
C THR A 179 -75.12 -11.22 -38.17
N ASP A 180 -76.07 -11.17 -37.24
CA ASP A 180 -77.04 -10.21 -36.70
C ASP A 180 -77.61 -10.87 -35.40
N ARG A 181 -78.33 -10.08 -34.60
CA ARG A 181 -79.11 -10.27 -33.35
C ARG A 181 -79.53 -11.66 -32.83
N GLY A 182 -79.58 -11.73 -31.50
CA GLY A 182 -80.45 -12.57 -30.66
C GLY A 182 -80.50 -12.00 -29.25
#